data_AF-A0A4Q6CEA3-F1
#
_entry.id   AF-A0A4Q6CEA3-F1
#
_cell.length_a   1.000
_cell.length_b   1.000
_cell.length_c   1.000
_cell.angle_alpha   90.00
_cell.angle_beta   90.00
_cell.angle_gamma   90.00
#
_symmetry.space_group_name_H-M   'P 1'
#
loop_
_entity.id
_entity.type
_entity.pdbx_description
1 polymer ?
#
loop_
_entity_poly.entity_id
_entity_poly.type
_entity_poly.pdbx_seq_one_letter_code
_entity_poly.pdbx_strand_id
1 'polypeptide(L)'
;MWLGDISNLPKSEQYYLLSENVRSDHAIGSEFYDGQIECIFTDPTPEDDLIRSRSEFLEAAESAWGQRISQLDDEILRLIEELGPPIHLTKREQHTVFDRLNKICVETLDLKGIKTLLRQREIDPKDWKQNKSLEALLKSHAPDAGVSDLMSPFFVLYDLRVATSHLMSDDSSTSLIQSCLKRLALTDDSMIEDVYGELVKRLVASYEAFTTIL
;
A
#
# COMPACT_ATOMS: atom_id res chain seq x y z
N MET A 1 2.13 30.34 17.72
CA MET A 1 1.61 31.61 18.25
C MET A 1 0.12 31.40 18.45
N TRP A 2 -0.32 31.36 19.70
CA TRP A 2 -1.73 31.17 20.04
C TRP A 2 -2.46 32.52 19.94
N LEU A 3 -3.78 32.51 19.77
CA LEU A 3 -4.59 33.74 19.67
C LEU A 3 -4.36 34.72 20.85
N GLY A 4 -4.08 34.19 22.04
CA GLY A 4 -3.75 34.99 23.23
C GLY A 4 -2.38 35.68 23.18
N ASP A 5 -1.45 35.24 22.32
CA ASP A 5 -0.13 35.85 22.18
C ASP A 5 -0.21 37.17 21.38
N ILE A 6 -1.23 37.33 20.54
CA ILE A 6 -1.43 38.49 19.67
C ILE A 6 -1.67 39.76 20.49
N SER A 7 -2.31 39.65 21.67
CA SER A 7 -2.56 40.81 22.53
C SER A 7 -1.28 41.46 23.07
N ASN A 8 -0.17 40.72 23.09
CA ASN A 8 1.12 41.20 23.57
C ASN A 8 1.99 41.82 22.47
N LEU A 9 1.57 41.75 21.19
CA LEU A 9 2.31 42.34 20.08
C LEU A 9 2.17 43.88 20.03
N PRO A 10 3.09 44.60 19.39
CA PRO A 10 2.92 46.03 19.12
C PRO A 10 1.62 46.32 18.36
N LYS A 11 0.96 47.44 18.66
CA LYS A 11 -0.33 47.80 18.03
C LYS A 11 -0.29 47.78 16.50
N SER A 12 0.81 48.21 15.89
CA SER A 12 0.97 48.20 14.43
C SER A 12 0.90 46.78 13.85
N GLU A 13 1.48 45.80 14.53
CA GLU A 13 1.46 44.40 14.11
C GLU A 13 0.08 43.78 14.37
N GLN A 14 -0.58 44.13 15.48
CA GLN A 14 -1.96 43.74 15.72
C GLN A 14 -2.89 44.27 14.62
N TYR A 15 -2.73 45.52 14.18
CA TYR A 15 -3.53 46.10 13.09
C TYR A 15 -3.24 45.46 11.73
N TYR A 16 -1.98 45.11 11.47
CA TYR A 16 -1.62 44.36 10.26
C TYR A 16 -2.27 42.98 10.24
N LEU A 17 -2.23 42.23 11.35
CA LEU A 17 -2.90 40.94 11.45
C LEU A 17 -4.43 41.07 11.36
N LEU A 18 -5.01 42.12 11.95
CA LEU A 18 -6.44 42.43 11.82
C LEU A 18 -6.84 42.72 10.37
N SER A 19 -5.98 43.31 9.53
CA SER A 19 -6.30 43.52 8.12
C SER A 19 -6.29 42.23 7.30
N GLU A 20 -5.57 41.20 7.76
CA GLU A 20 -5.55 39.86 7.16
C GLU A 20 -6.67 38.95 7.71
N ASN A 21 -7.50 39.43 8.64
CA ASN A 21 -8.63 38.65 9.15
C ASN A 21 -9.62 38.37 8.02
N VAL A 22 -9.71 37.10 7.65
CA VAL A 22 -10.80 36.57 6.84
C VAL A 22 -11.99 36.21 7.75
N ARG A 23 -13.21 36.38 7.22
CA ARG A 23 -14.42 35.95 7.93
C ARG A 23 -14.32 34.44 8.15
N SER A 24 -14.40 34.02 9.41
CA SER A 24 -14.46 32.59 9.74
C SER A 24 -15.61 31.96 8.98
N ASP A 25 -15.33 30.85 8.30
CA ASP A 25 -16.32 29.99 7.67
C ASP A 25 -17.08 29.13 8.70
N HIS A 26 -16.72 29.23 9.99
CA HIS A 26 -17.21 28.39 11.08
C HIS A 26 -17.03 26.88 10.82
N ALA A 27 -16.15 26.50 9.89
CA ALA A 27 -15.80 25.12 9.63
C ALA A 27 -14.77 24.67 10.67
N ILE A 28 -15.23 24.48 11.91
CA ILE A 28 -14.45 23.92 13.02
C ILE A 28 -14.76 22.43 13.15
N GLY A 29 -15.01 21.75 12.03
CA GLY A 29 -15.01 20.29 11.98
C GLY A 29 -13.58 19.81 12.15
N SER A 30 -13.09 19.82 13.39
CA SER A 30 -11.80 19.24 13.72
C SER A 30 -12.03 17.77 13.98
N GLU A 31 -11.22 16.90 13.37
CA GLU A 31 -11.20 15.46 13.66
C GLU A 31 -11.09 15.16 15.17
N PHE A 32 -10.47 16.08 15.92
CA PHE A 32 -10.42 16.03 17.38
C PHE A 32 -11.81 16.17 18.02
N TYR A 33 -12.63 17.11 17.54
CA TYR A 33 -13.99 17.32 18.02
C TYR A 33 -14.88 16.12 17.66
N ASP A 34 -14.80 15.66 16.42
CA ASP A 34 -15.56 14.50 15.92
C ASP A 34 -15.22 13.24 16.73
N GLY A 35 -13.93 12.97 16.94
CA GLY A 35 -13.46 11.80 17.67
C GLY A 35 -13.69 11.84 19.20
N GLN A 36 -13.50 12.99 19.84
CA GLN A 36 -13.58 13.09 21.31
C GLN A 36 -14.96 13.48 21.85
N ILE A 37 -15.73 14.25 21.09
CA ILE A 37 -17.02 14.80 21.53
C ILE A 37 -18.18 14.08 20.85
N GLU A 38 -18.12 13.91 19.53
CA GLU A 38 -19.20 13.27 18.77
C GLU A 38 -19.06 11.75 18.69
N CYS A 39 -17.93 11.19 19.15
CA CYS A 39 -17.58 9.76 19.07
C CYS A 39 -17.65 9.22 17.63
N ILE A 40 -17.34 10.07 16.66
CA ILE A 40 -17.21 9.70 15.26
C ILE A 40 -15.76 9.28 15.04
N PHE A 41 -15.55 7.97 14.95
CA PHE A 41 -14.23 7.43 14.65
C PHE A 41 -13.88 7.66 13.19
N THR A 42 -12.60 7.93 12.93
CA THR A 42 -12.07 8.06 11.57
C THR A 42 -12.28 6.76 10.81
N ASP A 43 -12.66 6.89 9.54
CA ASP A 43 -12.70 5.75 8.64
C ASP A 43 -11.29 5.11 8.52
N PRO A 44 -11.21 3.78 8.35
CA PRO A 44 -9.94 3.12 8.10
C PRO A 44 -9.19 3.72 6.92
N THR A 45 -7.87 3.79 7.02
CA THR A 45 -7.04 4.20 5.88
C THR A 45 -7.00 3.10 4.81
N PRO A 46 -6.69 3.42 3.54
CA PRO A 46 -6.48 2.41 2.51
C PRO A 46 -5.41 1.37 2.89
N GLU A 47 -4.41 1.78 3.67
CA GLU A 47 -3.40 0.90 4.25
C GLU A 47 -3.99 -0.05 5.29
N ASP A 48 -4.86 0.43 6.17
CA ASP A 48 -5.57 -0.43 7.14
C ASP A 48 -6.41 -1.49 6.41
N ASP A 49 -7.11 -1.09 5.35
CA ASP A 49 -7.87 -1.99 4.50
C ASP A 49 -6.97 -3.02 3.81
N LEU A 50 -5.77 -2.62 3.38
CA LEU A 50 -4.77 -3.52 2.78
C LEU A 50 -4.26 -4.54 3.81
N ILE A 51 -3.94 -4.10 5.02
CA ILE A 51 -3.47 -4.99 6.09
C ILE A 51 -4.58 -5.96 6.52
N ARG A 52 -5.82 -5.48 6.63
CA ARG A 52 -6.99 -6.30 6.96
C ARG A 52 -7.24 -7.36 5.89
N SER A 53 -7.42 -6.96 4.62
CA SER A 53 -7.68 -7.90 3.51
C SER A 53 -6.55 -8.90 3.31
N ARG A 54 -5.29 -8.49 3.50
CA ARG A 54 -4.14 -9.40 3.51
C ARG A 54 -4.25 -10.44 4.63
N SER A 55 -4.63 -10.03 5.82
CA SER A 55 -4.72 -10.92 6.99
C SER A 55 -5.85 -11.94 6.81
N GLU A 56 -7.02 -11.47 6.34
CA GLU A 56 -8.15 -12.32 5.97
C GLU A 56 -7.77 -13.35 4.89
N PHE A 57 -7.05 -12.93 3.85
CA PHE A 57 -6.53 -13.84 2.83
C PHE A 57 -5.60 -14.90 3.42
N LEU A 58 -4.67 -14.52 4.31
CA LEU A 58 -3.72 -15.47 4.88
C LEU A 58 -4.41 -16.51 5.78
N GLU A 59 -5.41 -16.10 6.56
CA GLU A 59 -6.24 -17.00 7.37
C GLU A 59 -7.08 -17.94 6.51
N ALA A 60 -7.70 -17.42 5.44
CA ALA A 60 -8.44 -18.23 4.48
C ALA A 60 -7.52 -19.23 3.75
N ALA A 61 -6.33 -18.80 3.35
CA ALA A 61 -5.33 -19.62 2.68
C ALA A 61 -4.85 -20.77 3.58
N GLU A 62 -4.58 -20.49 4.85
CA GLU A 62 -4.20 -21.51 5.83
C GLU A 62 -5.35 -22.51 6.04
N SER A 63 -6.59 -22.03 6.12
CA SER A 63 -7.79 -22.87 6.24
C SER A 63 -7.99 -23.76 5.00
N ALA A 64 -7.80 -23.21 3.80
CA ALA A 64 -8.01 -23.92 2.53
C ALA A 64 -6.89 -24.92 2.22
N TRP A 65 -5.65 -24.62 2.59
CA TRP A 65 -4.48 -25.44 2.22
C TRP A 65 -3.92 -26.28 3.37
N GLY A 66 -4.43 -26.09 4.59
CA GLY A 66 -3.95 -26.79 5.78
C GLY A 66 -2.50 -26.47 6.15
N GLN A 67 -1.95 -25.39 5.59
CA GLN A 67 -0.59 -24.95 5.83
C GLN A 67 -0.51 -23.44 5.71
N ARG A 68 0.14 -22.82 6.69
CA ARG A 68 0.48 -21.41 6.68
C ARG A 68 1.42 -21.06 5.50
N ILE A 69 1.15 -19.94 4.85
CA ILE A 69 1.96 -19.39 3.72
C ILE A 69 2.60 -18.03 4.01
N SER A 70 2.61 -17.58 5.27
CA SER A 70 3.27 -16.36 5.75
C SER A 70 4.40 -16.67 6.74
N GLN A 71 5.36 -15.74 6.85
CA GLN A 71 6.50 -15.77 7.77
C GLN A 71 6.77 -14.37 8.35
N LEU A 72 7.55 -14.32 9.44
CA LEU A 72 8.12 -13.09 10.06
C LEU A 72 7.11 -12.15 10.75
N ASP A 73 6.28 -12.68 11.65
CA ASP A 73 5.18 -11.94 12.29
C ASP A 73 5.60 -10.69 13.07
N ASP A 74 6.62 -10.79 13.92
CA ASP A 74 7.03 -9.66 14.77
C ASP A 74 7.69 -8.52 13.96
N GLU A 75 8.37 -8.86 12.88
CA GLU A 75 9.06 -7.90 11.99
C GLU A 75 8.05 -7.16 11.10
N ILE A 76 6.96 -7.83 10.73
CA ILE A 76 5.84 -7.24 10.00
C ILE A 76 5.17 -6.14 10.80
N LEU A 77 4.93 -6.35 12.10
CA LEU A 77 4.24 -5.36 12.94
C LEU A 77 4.96 -4.01 12.92
N ARG A 78 6.29 -4.02 12.99
CA ARG A 78 7.11 -2.80 12.89
C ARG A 78 7.02 -2.14 11.50
N LEU A 79 6.98 -2.95 10.44
CA LEU A 79 6.83 -2.42 9.07
C LEU A 79 5.43 -1.82 8.85
N ILE A 80 4.40 -2.40 9.45
CA ILE A 80 3.02 -1.89 9.41
C ILE A 80 2.92 -0.57 10.18
N GLU A 81 3.51 -0.47 11.37
CA GLU A 81 3.54 0.79 12.14
C GLU A 81 4.20 1.95 11.39
N GLU A 82 5.14 1.65 10.50
CA GLU A 82 5.83 2.63 9.65
C GLU A 82 5.17 2.83 8.28
N LEU A 83 4.08 2.11 7.98
CA LEU A 83 3.38 2.22 6.72
C LEU A 83 2.49 3.46 6.71
N GLY A 84 2.62 4.26 5.67
CA GLY A 84 1.79 5.42 5.42
C GLY A 84 2.07 5.96 4.02
N PRO A 85 1.20 6.85 3.50
CA PRO A 85 1.38 7.44 2.20
C PRO A 85 2.69 8.24 2.14
N PRO A 86 3.32 8.37 0.96
CA PRO A 86 4.49 9.23 0.81
C PRO A 86 4.09 10.68 1.13
N ILE A 87 4.80 11.31 2.09
CA ILE A 87 4.57 12.68 2.55
C ILE A 87 5.41 13.66 1.72
N HIS A 88 6.61 13.24 1.29
CA HIS A 88 7.46 14.05 0.41
C HIS A 88 7.75 13.39 -0.95
N LEU A 89 7.77 14.25 -1.96
CA LEU A 89 8.07 13.93 -3.36
C LEU A 89 9.56 13.70 -3.62
N THR A 90 10.24 12.93 -2.77
CA THR A 90 11.68 12.61 -2.97
C THR A 90 11.85 11.21 -3.53
N LYS A 91 12.82 11.00 -4.44
CA LYS A 91 13.14 9.66 -4.97
C LYS A 91 13.39 8.63 -3.86
N ARG A 92 14.02 9.05 -2.76
CA ARG A 92 14.29 8.20 -1.59
C ARG A 92 13.00 7.72 -0.93
N GLU A 93 12.05 8.62 -0.76
CA GLU A 93 10.76 8.31 -0.12
C GLU A 93 9.89 7.43 -1.02
N GLN A 94 9.87 7.72 -2.33
CA GLN A 94 9.25 6.85 -3.33
C GLN A 94 9.77 5.42 -3.24
N HIS A 95 11.10 5.25 -3.18
CA HIS A 95 11.70 3.93 -3.01
C HIS A 95 11.30 3.28 -1.68
N THR A 96 11.35 4.05 -0.58
CA THR A 96 11.04 3.56 0.76
C THR A 96 9.62 3.03 0.85
N VAL A 97 8.64 3.74 0.27
CA VAL A 97 7.23 3.34 0.36
C VAL A 97 6.95 2.05 -0.42
N PHE A 98 7.48 1.93 -1.65
CA PHE A 98 7.28 0.72 -2.45
C PHE A 98 8.10 -0.47 -1.93
N ASP A 99 9.27 -0.23 -1.34
CA ASP A 99 10.05 -1.28 -0.68
C ASP A 99 9.33 -1.82 0.56
N ARG A 100 8.76 -0.95 1.39
CA ARG A 100 7.93 -1.34 2.54
C ARG A 100 6.69 -2.13 2.11
N LEU A 101 5.93 -1.63 1.15
CA LEU A 101 4.77 -2.34 0.61
C LEU A 101 5.17 -3.71 0.07
N ASN A 102 6.26 -3.82 -0.69
CA ASN A 102 6.74 -5.10 -1.23
C ASN A 102 7.14 -6.06 -0.11
N LYS A 103 7.80 -5.59 0.95
CA LYS A 103 8.12 -6.43 2.10
C LYS A 103 6.85 -7.00 2.72
N ILE A 104 5.89 -6.13 3.04
CA ILE A 104 4.62 -6.51 3.67
C ILE A 104 3.81 -7.46 2.79
N CYS A 105 3.64 -7.16 1.51
CA CYS A 105 2.74 -7.91 0.63
C CYS A 105 3.37 -9.15 0.01
N VAL A 106 4.69 -9.16 -0.20
CA VAL A 106 5.39 -10.17 -1.01
C VAL A 106 6.48 -10.90 -0.24
N GLU A 107 7.41 -10.21 0.41
CA GLU A 107 8.60 -10.86 1.01
C GLU A 107 8.25 -11.70 2.25
N THR A 108 7.18 -11.32 2.93
CA THR A 108 6.61 -12.06 4.08
C THR A 108 5.90 -13.35 3.69
N LEU A 109 5.74 -13.64 2.39
CA LEU A 109 5.22 -14.92 1.96
C LEU A 109 6.29 -16.01 2.13
N ASP A 110 5.93 -17.11 2.77
CA ASP A 110 6.81 -18.27 2.90
C ASP A 110 6.95 -18.97 1.55
N LEU A 111 7.99 -18.57 0.80
CA LEU A 111 8.31 -19.18 -0.48
C LEU A 111 8.53 -20.69 -0.37
N LYS A 112 9.12 -21.19 0.71
CA LYS A 112 9.37 -22.62 0.88
C LYS A 112 8.04 -23.35 1.09
N GLY A 113 7.17 -22.80 1.93
CA GLY A 113 5.83 -23.29 2.17
C GLY A 113 4.99 -23.35 0.90
N ILE A 114 4.94 -22.25 0.13
CA ILE A 114 4.22 -22.18 -1.16
C ILE A 114 4.78 -23.21 -2.15
N LYS A 115 6.11 -23.36 -2.25
CA LYS A 115 6.72 -24.35 -3.16
C LYS A 115 6.40 -25.80 -2.76
N THR A 116 6.27 -26.07 -1.46
CA THR A 116 5.82 -27.39 -0.98
C THR A 116 4.39 -27.67 -1.42
N LEU A 117 3.48 -26.71 -1.24
CA LEU A 117 2.08 -26.79 -1.68
C LEU A 117 1.95 -27.00 -3.20
N LEU A 118 2.80 -26.37 -4.00
CA LEU A 118 2.83 -26.58 -5.45
C LEU A 118 3.26 -28.01 -5.83
N ARG A 119 4.31 -28.53 -5.19
CA ARG A 119 4.79 -29.89 -5.45
C ARG A 119 3.78 -30.96 -5.07
N GLN A 120 2.99 -30.74 -4.01
CA GLN A 120 1.87 -31.62 -3.65
C GLN A 120 0.78 -31.68 -4.74
N ARG A 121 0.69 -30.64 -5.57
CA ARG A 121 -0.21 -30.56 -6.72
C ARG A 121 0.47 -30.94 -8.04
N GLU A 122 1.62 -31.62 -7.97
CA GLU A 122 2.42 -32.05 -9.13
C GLU A 122 2.89 -30.89 -10.03
N ILE A 123 2.92 -29.66 -9.50
CA ILE A 123 3.49 -28.50 -10.18
C ILE A 123 4.92 -28.32 -9.69
N ASP A 124 5.89 -28.29 -10.61
CA ASP A 124 7.28 -28.05 -10.27
C ASP A 124 7.58 -26.53 -10.24
N PRO A 125 7.74 -25.92 -9.05
CA PRO A 125 8.17 -24.55 -8.97
C PRO A 125 9.66 -24.49 -9.29
N LYS A 126 9.98 -24.05 -10.51
CA LYS A 126 11.32 -23.72 -11.00
C LYS A 126 12.01 -22.65 -10.12
N ASP A 127 12.83 -21.79 -10.71
CA ASP A 127 13.44 -20.63 -10.02
C ASP A 127 12.46 -19.49 -9.71
N TRP A 128 11.16 -19.80 -9.61
CA TRP A 128 10.11 -18.84 -9.29
C TRP A 128 10.32 -18.22 -7.91
N LYS A 129 10.10 -16.91 -7.86
CA LYS A 129 10.02 -16.09 -6.63
C LYS A 129 8.57 -16.04 -6.13
N GLN A 130 8.34 -15.30 -5.05
CA GLN A 130 7.08 -15.23 -4.32
C GLN A 130 5.88 -14.94 -5.23
N ASN A 131 5.87 -13.84 -6.00
CA ASN A 131 4.74 -13.49 -6.88
C ASN A 131 4.38 -14.62 -7.86
N LYS A 132 5.36 -15.19 -8.58
CA LYS A 132 5.10 -16.27 -9.54
C LYS A 132 4.67 -17.58 -8.87
N SER A 133 5.20 -17.85 -7.69
CA SER A 133 4.81 -19.04 -6.92
C SER A 133 3.39 -18.91 -6.37
N LEU A 134 3.02 -17.73 -5.86
CA LEU A 134 1.66 -17.43 -5.41
C LEU A 134 0.66 -17.48 -6.57
N GLU A 135 0.97 -16.85 -7.69
CA GLU A 135 0.14 -16.88 -8.91
C GLU A 135 -0.13 -18.32 -9.36
N ALA A 136 0.90 -19.17 -9.39
CA ALA A 136 0.76 -20.58 -9.76
C ALA A 136 -0.10 -21.35 -8.75
N LEU A 137 0.05 -21.07 -7.46
CA LEU A 137 -0.69 -21.73 -6.40
C LEU A 137 -2.18 -21.37 -6.48
N LEU A 138 -2.50 -20.09 -6.62
CA LEU A 138 -3.87 -19.61 -6.81
C LEU A 138 -4.51 -20.19 -8.09
N LYS A 139 -3.78 -20.22 -9.22
CA LYS A 139 -4.26 -20.86 -10.46
C LYS A 139 -4.54 -22.34 -10.31
N SER A 140 -3.74 -23.05 -9.50
CA SER A 140 -3.97 -24.47 -9.24
C SER A 140 -5.21 -24.74 -8.40
N HIS A 141 -5.67 -23.75 -7.63
CA HIS A 141 -6.86 -23.81 -6.80
C HIS A 141 -8.12 -23.34 -7.56
N ALA A 142 -8.01 -22.23 -8.29
CA ALA A 142 -9.09 -21.62 -9.06
C ALA A 142 -8.64 -21.22 -10.48
N PRO A 143 -8.60 -22.17 -11.44
CA PRO A 143 -8.08 -21.92 -12.80
C PRO A 143 -8.83 -20.84 -13.59
N ASP A 144 -10.15 -20.76 -13.41
CA ASP A 144 -11.04 -19.88 -14.18
C ASP A 144 -11.24 -18.49 -13.54
N ALA A 145 -10.56 -18.21 -12.41
CA ALA A 145 -10.77 -16.99 -11.62
C ALA A 145 -10.00 -15.74 -12.13
N GLY A 146 -9.38 -15.81 -13.32
CA GLY A 146 -8.63 -14.66 -13.85
C GLY A 146 -7.40 -14.27 -13.00
N VAL A 147 -6.77 -15.24 -12.32
CA VAL A 147 -5.68 -15.01 -11.34
C VAL A 147 -4.52 -14.16 -11.88
N SER A 148 -4.22 -14.23 -13.18
CA SER A 148 -3.17 -13.38 -13.78
C SER A 148 -3.43 -11.89 -13.57
N ASP A 149 -4.69 -11.47 -13.71
CA ASP A 149 -5.10 -10.07 -13.58
C ASP A 149 -5.12 -9.66 -12.11
N LEU A 150 -5.60 -10.54 -11.23
CA LEU A 150 -5.56 -10.34 -9.78
C LEU A 150 -4.12 -10.23 -9.25
N MET A 151 -3.15 -10.94 -9.85
CA MET A 151 -1.74 -10.84 -9.47
C MET A 151 -1.01 -9.64 -10.09
N SER A 152 -1.60 -8.96 -11.07
CA SER A 152 -0.98 -7.84 -11.78
C SER A 152 -0.46 -6.73 -10.83
N PRO A 153 -1.22 -6.28 -9.80
CA PRO A 153 -0.76 -5.25 -8.87
C PRO A 153 0.50 -5.64 -8.09
N PHE A 154 0.68 -6.93 -7.76
CA PHE A 154 1.87 -7.42 -7.08
C PHE A 154 3.12 -7.37 -7.97
N PHE A 155 2.96 -7.62 -9.27
CA PHE A 155 4.05 -7.44 -10.23
C PHE A 155 4.36 -5.96 -10.45
N VAL A 156 3.35 -5.10 -10.51
CA VAL A 156 3.53 -3.65 -10.57
C VAL A 156 4.27 -3.14 -9.34
N LEU A 157 3.89 -3.57 -8.14
CA LEU A 157 4.56 -3.21 -6.89
C LEU A 157 6.06 -3.57 -6.91
N TYR A 158 6.37 -4.80 -7.33
CA TYR A 158 7.76 -5.24 -7.47
C TYR A 158 8.54 -4.38 -8.48
N ASP A 159 7.93 -4.10 -9.63
CA ASP A 159 8.56 -3.30 -10.68
C ASP A 159 8.78 -1.85 -10.24
N LEU A 160 7.83 -1.24 -9.51
CA LEU A 160 7.96 0.10 -8.94
C LEU A 160 9.07 0.17 -7.89
N ARG A 161 9.18 -0.85 -7.02
CA ARG A 161 10.30 -0.96 -6.06
C ARG A 161 11.65 -1.02 -6.78
N VAL A 162 11.73 -1.77 -7.87
CA VAL A 162 12.95 -1.90 -8.68
C VAL A 162 13.25 -0.58 -9.41
N ALA A 163 12.25 0.03 -10.04
CA ALA A 163 12.40 1.27 -10.79
C ALA A 163 12.88 2.45 -9.93
N THR A 164 12.43 2.49 -8.68
CA THR A 164 12.81 3.54 -7.72
C THR A 164 14.13 3.24 -6.99
N SER A 165 14.74 2.08 -7.21
CA SER A 165 16.02 1.73 -6.59
C SER A 165 17.19 2.50 -7.21
N HIS A 166 18.21 2.80 -6.41
CA HIS A 166 19.43 3.51 -6.85
C HIS A 166 20.33 2.71 -7.80
N LEU A 167 19.97 1.48 -8.16
CA LEU A 167 20.80 0.55 -8.93
C LEU A 167 20.46 0.49 -10.42
N MET A 168 19.43 1.22 -10.86
CA MET A 168 19.01 1.25 -12.27
C MET A 168 19.47 2.52 -12.98
N SER A 169 19.66 2.43 -14.30
CA SER A 169 19.83 3.62 -15.14
C SER A 169 18.52 4.41 -15.25
N ASP A 170 18.62 5.72 -15.44
CA ASP A 170 17.45 6.60 -15.56
C ASP A 170 16.51 6.19 -16.72
N ASP A 171 17.06 5.79 -17.87
CA ASP A 171 16.28 5.31 -19.03
C ASP A 171 15.50 4.03 -18.72
N SER A 172 16.15 3.08 -18.03
CA SER A 172 15.51 1.81 -17.65
C SER A 172 14.45 2.03 -16.58
N SER A 173 14.70 2.94 -15.64
CA SER A 173 13.73 3.33 -14.61
C SER A 173 12.50 3.98 -15.23
N THR A 174 12.70 4.93 -16.15
CA THR A 174 11.61 5.65 -16.82
C THR A 174 10.71 4.72 -17.61
N SER A 175 11.30 3.83 -18.42
CA SER A 175 10.52 2.85 -19.21
C SER A 175 9.75 1.85 -18.34
N LEU A 176 10.33 1.44 -17.20
CA LEU A 176 9.66 0.55 -16.26
C LEU A 176 8.49 1.26 -15.54
N ILE A 177 8.67 2.52 -15.14
CA ILE A 177 7.60 3.35 -14.57
C ILE A 177 6.46 3.52 -15.57
N GLN A 178 6.74 3.86 -16.83
CA GLN A 178 5.71 3.97 -17.87
C GLN A 178 4.93 2.66 -18.08
N SER A 179 5.61 1.51 -18.00
CA SER A 179 4.95 0.20 -18.02
C SER A 179 4.04 -0.03 -16.79
N CYS A 180 4.45 0.45 -15.61
CA CYS A 180 3.63 0.41 -14.40
C CYS A 180 2.39 1.31 -14.54
N LEU A 181 2.55 2.55 -15.00
CA LEU A 181 1.43 3.49 -15.22
C LEU A 181 0.38 2.90 -16.17
N LYS A 182 0.81 2.34 -17.30
CA LYS A 182 -0.10 1.67 -18.25
C LYS A 182 -0.86 0.50 -17.63
N ARG A 183 -0.20 -0.34 -16.83
CA ARG A 183 -0.86 -1.45 -16.12
C ARG A 183 -1.83 -0.97 -15.04
N LEU A 184 -1.53 0.18 -14.42
CA LEU A 184 -2.43 0.87 -13.50
C LEU A 184 -3.51 1.70 -14.22
N ALA A 185 -3.55 1.72 -15.56
CA ALA A 185 -4.46 2.57 -16.34
C ALA A 185 -4.36 4.07 -15.98
N LEU A 186 -3.15 4.50 -15.63
CA LEU A 186 -2.78 5.88 -15.31
C LEU A 186 -2.08 6.54 -16.50
N THR A 187 -2.10 7.87 -16.52
CA THR A 187 -1.44 8.69 -17.54
C THR A 187 0.03 8.91 -17.20
N ASP A 188 0.86 9.22 -18.21
CA ASP A 188 2.31 9.42 -18.01
C ASP A 188 2.66 10.63 -17.12
N ASP A 189 1.72 11.54 -16.89
CA ASP A 189 1.80 12.70 -16.01
C ASP A 189 1.22 12.47 -14.61
N SER A 190 0.80 11.24 -14.28
CA SER A 190 0.28 10.92 -12.94
C SER A 190 1.35 11.13 -11.86
N MET A 191 0.94 11.71 -10.73
CA MET A 191 1.83 11.95 -9.60
C MET A 191 2.03 10.67 -8.79
N ILE A 192 3.04 10.66 -7.91
CA ILE A 192 3.34 9.46 -7.10
C ILE A 192 2.16 9.11 -6.19
N GLU A 193 1.44 10.10 -5.69
CA GLU A 193 0.26 9.94 -4.85
C GLU A 193 -0.85 9.20 -5.59
N ASP A 194 -1.06 9.53 -6.87
CA ASP A 194 -2.03 8.84 -7.74
C ASP A 194 -1.61 7.38 -7.96
N VAL A 195 -0.33 7.15 -8.24
CA VAL A 195 0.24 5.81 -8.44
C VAL A 195 0.11 4.97 -7.17
N TYR A 196 0.46 5.54 -6.03
CA TYR A 196 0.39 4.88 -4.73
C TYR A 196 -1.05 4.54 -4.37
N GLY A 197 -1.97 5.50 -4.44
CA GLY A 197 -3.38 5.30 -4.11
C GLY A 197 -4.03 4.23 -4.97
N GLU A 198 -3.82 4.28 -6.30
CA GLU A 198 -4.38 3.28 -7.21
C GLU A 198 -3.72 1.90 -7.02
N LEU A 199 -2.42 1.84 -6.72
CA LEU A 199 -1.74 0.59 -6.41
C LEU A 199 -2.30 -0.07 -5.14
N VAL A 200 -2.42 0.68 -4.03
CA VAL A 200 -2.94 0.18 -2.76
C VAL A 200 -4.38 -0.31 -2.94
N LYS A 201 -5.23 0.49 -3.59
CA LYS A 201 -6.61 0.10 -3.92
C LYS A 201 -6.69 -1.21 -4.69
N ARG A 202 -5.83 -1.42 -5.68
CA ARG A 202 -5.80 -2.68 -6.45
C ARG A 202 -5.25 -3.85 -5.66
N LEU A 203 -4.28 -3.62 -4.77
CA LEU A 203 -3.78 -4.67 -3.87
C LEU A 203 -4.87 -5.14 -2.90
N VAL A 204 -5.64 -4.22 -2.32
CA VAL A 204 -6.82 -4.54 -1.47
C VAL A 204 -7.80 -5.41 -2.26
N ALA A 205 -8.25 -4.94 -3.42
CA ALA A 205 -9.20 -5.67 -4.26
C ALA A 205 -8.68 -7.06 -4.66
N SER A 206 -7.38 -7.20 -4.92
CA SER A 206 -6.76 -8.49 -5.20
C SER A 206 -6.79 -9.44 -4.00
N TYR A 207 -6.47 -8.97 -2.79
CA TYR A 207 -6.54 -9.82 -1.58
C TYR A 207 -7.98 -10.25 -1.25
N GLU A 208 -8.96 -9.36 -1.39
CA GLU A 208 -10.38 -9.69 -1.23
C GLU A 208 -10.82 -10.75 -2.26
N ALA A 209 -10.41 -10.57 -3.52
CA ALA A 209 -10.68 -11.55 -4.58
C ALA A 209 -10.00 -12.89 -4.30
N PHE A 210 -8.74 -12.90 -3.84
CA PHE A 210 -8.05 -14.14 -3.44
C PHE A 210 -8.82 -14.87 -2.35
N THR A 211 -9.28 -14.15 -1.34
CA THR A 211 -10.07 -14.72 -0.23
C THR A 211 -11.36 -15.37 -0.75
N THR A 212 -12.02 -14.74 -1.74
CA THR A 212 -13.27 -15.23 -2.32
C THR A 212 -13.10 -16.51 -3.14
N ILE A 213 -11.92 -16.72 -3.73
CA ILE A 213 -11.66 -17.86 -4.64
C ILE A 213 -11.00 -19.06 -3.94
N LEU A 214 -10.65 -18.93 -2.65
CA LEU A 214 -10.12 -20.00 -1.81
C LEU A 214 -11.23 -20.87 -1.23
#